data_AF-A0A5P2GZJ1-F1
#
_entry.id   AF-A0A5P2GZJ1-F1
#
_cell.length_a   1.000
_cell.length_b   1.000
_cell.length_c   1.000
_cell.angle_alpha   90.00
_cell.angle_beta   90.00
_cell.angle_gamma   90.00
#
_symmetry.space_group_name_H-M   'P 1'
#
loop_
_entity.id
_entity.type
_entity.pdbx_description
1 polymer ?
#
loop_
_entity_poly.entity_id
_entity_poly.type
_entity_poly.pdbx_seq_one_letter_code
_entity_poly.pdbx_strand_id
1 'polypeptide(L)'
;MLFSSRTRMQLLAAPWIAMAVAVPPAGEASAQTLAVSNTTDSVVARLVASRARDDQPVMLSSLTPFEWDSFSVIRVPAGESMANCGRQGFLPCGPELRPSPDGVVQVLRFDRNGEAVYEERIMAASGRFADPLPNAVPRAHATLVSCPGPARQPVWCVKPYGPRPAQRFLDGG
;
A
#
# COMPACT_ATOMS: atom_id res chain seq x y z
N MET A 1 17.04 -63.16 45.42
CA MET A 1 18.16 -63.30 44.46
C MET A 1 18.72 -61.91 44.25
N LEU A 2 19.81 -61.55 44.95
CA LEU A 2 21.22 -61.74 44.58
C LEU A 2 21.78 -60.59 43.72
N PHE A 3 22.73 -59.86 44.32
CA PHE A 3 23.98 -59.31 43.77
C PHE A 3 23.93 -58.45 42.48
N SER A 4 24.36 -57.18 42.53
CA SER A 4 25.76 -56.70 42.66
C SER A 4 26.43 -56.47 41.30
N SER A 5 26.81 -55.20 41.11
CA SER A 5 28.11 -54.72 40.61
C SER A 5 28.60 -55.08 39.19
N ARG A 6 28.96 -54.02 38.45
CA ARG A 6 30.32 -53.68 37.91
C ARG A 6 30.15 -52.81 36.66
N THR A 7 30.54 -51.53 36.69
CA THR A 7 31.92 -50.98 36.54
C THR A 7 32.59 -51.31 35.21
N ARG A 8 32.76 -50.28 34.35
CA ARG A 8 33.91 -49.91 33.49
C ARG A 8 33.42 -48.83 32.52
N MET A 9 33.77 -47.54 32.60
CA MET A 9 35.08 -46.89 32.58
C MET A 9 35.89 -47.23 31.33
N GLN A 10 35.86 -46.33 30.34
CA GLN A 10 36.99 -45.89 29.48
C GLN A 10 36.44 -44.92 28.42
N LEU A 11 36.60 -43.60 28.60
CA LEU A 11 37.70 -42.78 28.06
C LEU A 11 37.82 -42.85 26.54
N LEU A 12 37.36 -41.81 25.84
CA LEU A 12 38.07 -41.26 24.69
C LEU A 12 37.84 -39.74 24.65
N ALA A 13 38.93 -39.03 24.90
CA ALA A 13 39.06 -37.60 24.77
C ALA A 13 39.07 -37.19 23.30
N ALA A 14 38.43 -36.06 22.98
CA ALA A 14 38.74 -35.30 21.79
C ALA A 14 38.68 -33.81 22.16
N PRO A 15 39.83 -33.15 22.38
CA PRO A 15 39.87 -31.71 22.57
C PRO A 15 39.65 -31.06 21.20
N TRP A 16 38.42 -30.67 20.92
CA TRP A 16 38.12 -29.83 19.77
C TRP A 16 38.69 -28.44 20.04
N ILE A 17 39.70 -28.11 19.27
CA ILE A 17 40.45 -26.86 19.24
C ILE A 17 39.46 -25.71 19.00
N ALA A 18 39.22 -24.91 20.04
CA ALA A 18 38.51 -23.63 19.93
C ALA A 18 39.46 -22.59 19.32
N MET A 19 39.42 -22.42 18.00
CA MET A 19 39.99 -21.24 17.36
C MET A 19 39.07 -20.03 17.62
N ALA A 20 39.48 -19.20 18.58
CA ALA A 20 38.98 -17.84 18.74
C ALA A 20 39.55 -16.98 17.60
N VAL A 21 38.72 -16.68 16.61
CA VAL A 21 39.01 -15.63 15.62
C VAL A 21 38.36 -14.34 16.10
N ALA A 22 39.21 -13.36 16.34
CA ALA A 22 38.86 -12.02 16.79
C ALA A 22 37.93 -11.31 15.79
N VAL A 23 36.90 -10.67 16.35
CA VAL A 23 35.93 -9.79 15.69
C VAL A 23 36.58 -8.46 15.32
N PRO A 24 36.49 -8.00 14.06
CA PRO A 24 36.36 -6.60 13.76
C PRO A 24 34.86 -6.21 13.66
N PRO A 25 34.32 -5.32 14.51
CA PRO A 25 33.04 -4.69 14.24
C PRO A 25 33.30 -3.55 13.25
N ALA A 26 33.42 -3.90 11.96
CA ALA A 26 33.55 -2.92 10.89
C ALA A 26 32.48 -3.22 9.85
N GLY A 27 31.36 -2.54 10.05
CA GLY A 27 30.17 -2.72 9.24
C GLY A 27 28.94 -2.51 10.09
N GLU A 28 28.75 -1.29 10.59
CA GLU A 28 27.42 -0.70 10.46
C GLU A 28 27.13 -0.74 8.95
N ALA A 29 26.65 -1.89 8.49
CA ALA A 29 25.62 -1.91 7.49
C ALA A 29 24.54 -1.04 8.12
N SER A 30 24.62 0.26 7.82
CA SER A 30 23.44 1.08 7.77
C SER A 30 22.52 0.28 6.87
N ALA A 31 21.66 -0.52 7.49
CA ALA A 31 20.28 -0.58 7.12
C ALA A 31 19.81 0.87 7.06
N GLN A 32 20.21 1.57 5.99
CA GLN A 32 19.29 2.19 5.08
C GLN A 32 18.27 1.06 4.85
N THR A 33 17.34 0.79 5.77
CA THR A 33 16.12 1.59 5.90
C THR A 33 15.91 2.21 4.53
N LEU A 34 15.73 1.32 3.55
CA LEU A 34 14.76 1.46 2.51
C LEU A 34 13.63 2.25 3.15
N ALA A 35 13.73 3.57 3.02
CA ALA A 35 12.60 4.45 3.09
C ALA A 35 11.77 4.13 1.83
N VAL A 36 11.23 2.91 1.79
CA VAL A 36 9.80 2.73 1.59
C VAL A 36 9.19 3.78 2.50
N SER A 37 8.94 4.95 1.93
CA SER A 37 8.25 6.05 2.59
C SER A 37 7.16 5.43 3.43
N ASN A 38 7.25 5.58 4.75
CA ASN A 38 6.39 4.98 5.76
C ASN A 38 5.09 4.47 5.14
N THR A 39 4.97 3.15 4.91
CA THR A 39 3.73 2.53 4.45
C THR A 39 2.56 2.87 5.38
N THR A 40 2.87 3.33 6.59
CA THR A 40 2.01 3.90 7.62
C THR A 40 1.38 5.26 7.25
N ASP A 41 2.04 6.12 6.47
CA ASP A 41 1.57 7.47 6.12
C ASP A 41 0.84 7.52 4.76
N SER A 42 1.06 6.52 3.89
CA SER A 42 0.34 6.38 2.63
C SER A 42 -1.13 6.02 2.85
N VAL A 43 -2.06 6.82 2.32
CA VAL A 43 -3.49 6.54 2.39
C VAL A 43 -3.83 5.42 1.39
N VAL A 44 -3.20 5.43 0.21
CA VAL A 44 -3.37 4.39 -0.81
C VAL A 44 -2.89 3.03 -0.31
N ALA A 45 -1.75 2.95 0.39
CA ALA A 45 -1.27 1.69 0.97
C ALA A 45 -2.26 1.14 2.00
N ARG A 46 -2.84 2.01 2.84
CA ARG A 46 -3.87 1.62 3.81
C ARG A 46 -5.15 1.13 3.15
N LEU A 47 -5.57 1.75 2.04
CA LEU A 47 -6.69 1.27 1.23
C LEU A 47 -6.40 -0.13 0.67
N VAL A 48 -5.26 -0.31 0.01
CA VAL A 48 -4.85 -1.61 -0.55
C VAL A 48 -4.80 -2.68 0.54
N ALA A 49 -4.24 -2.35 1.70
CA ALA A 49 -4.18 -3.25 2.85
C ALA A 49 -5.56 -3.55 3.46
N SER A 50 -6.50 -2.61 3.41
CA SER A 50 -7.89 -2.85 3.85
C SER A 50 -8.58 -3.86 2.93
N ARG A 51 -8.48 -3.65 1.61
CA ARG A 51 -9.04 -4.59 0.62
C ARG A 51 -8.45 -6.00 0.76
N ALA A 52 -7.14 -6.10 0.95
CA ALA A 52 -6.48 -7.39 1.09
C ALA A 52 -6.91 -8.18 2.33
N ARG A 53 -7.45 -7.50 3.37
CA ARG A 53 -7.89 -8.14 4.60
C ARG A 53 -9.32 -8.68 4.49
N ASP A 54 -10.28 -7.82 4.15
CA ASP A 54 -11.70 -8.16 4.24
C ASP A 54 -12.60 -7.52 3.17
N ASP A 55 -12.05 -6.60 2.36
CA ASP A 55 -12.76 -5.81 1.34
C ASP A 55 -14.08 -5.19 1.84
N GLN A 56 -14.16 -4.89 3.14
CA GLN A 56 -15.32 -4.25 3.75
C GLN A 56 -15.39 -2.76 3.37
N PRO A 57 -16.58 -2.13 3.48
CA PRO A 57 -16.70 -0.69 3.30
C PRO A 57 -15.74 0.10 4.21
N VAL A 58 -14.98 1.02 3.63
CA VAL A 58 -13.95 1.80 4.32
C VAL A 58 -14.33 3.26 4.35
N MET A 59 -14.42 3.86 5.54
CA MET A 59 -14.58 5.31 5.64
C MET A 59 -13.21 5.99 5.53
N LEU A 60 -13.01 6.88 4.56
CA LEU A 60 -11.69 7.50 4.34
C LEU A 60 -11.16 8.25 5.57
N SER A 61 -12.06 8.82 6.39
CA SER A 61 -11.68 9.48 7.63
C SER A 61 -11.00 8.55 8.65
N SER A 62 -11.19 7.23 8.58
CA SER A 62 -10.48 6.28 9.45
C SER A 62 -9.07 5.96 8.95
N LEU A 63 -8.77 6.27 7.69
CA LEU A 63 -7.46 6.08 7.06
C LEU A 63 -6.63 7.35 6.97
N THR A 64 -7.18 8.51 7.33
CA THR A 64 -6.50 9.80 7.27
C THR A 64 -6.31 10.36 8.68
N PRO A 65 -5.07 10.47 9.20
CA PRO A 65 -4.80 10.99 10.54
C PRO A 65 -4.81 12.54 10.59
N PHE A 66 -5.13 13.20 9.48
CA PHE A 66 -5.12 14.65 9.31
C PHE A 66 -6.52 15.17 8.97
N GLU A 67 -6.71 16.48 9.13
CA GLU A 67 -7.98 17.16 8.85
C GLU A 67 -8.11 17.55 7.37
N TRP A 68 -9.29 17.33 6.81
CA TRP A 68 -9.66 17.63 5.42
C TRP A 68 -11.19 17.77 5.30
N ASP A 69 -11.64 18.47 4.26
CA ASP A 69 -13.06 18.78 4.04
C ASP A 69 -13.65 17.95 2.90
N SER A 70 -12.88 17.78 1.83
CA SER A 70 -13.28 16.98 0.68
C SER A 70 -12.13 16.17 0.11
N PHE A 71 -12.45 15.09 -0.60
CA PHE A 71 -11.47 14.36 -1.38
C PHE A 71 -11.88 14.27 -2.85
N SER A 72 -10.88 14.18 -3.71
CA SER A 72 -11.03 14.03 -5.14
C SER A 72 -10.09 12.96 -5.65
N VAL A 73 -10.45 12.35 -6.76
CA VAL A 73 -9.51 11.58 -7.57
C VAL A 73 -9.37 12.30 -8.90
N ILE A 74 -8.19 12.83 -9.16
CA ILE A 74 -7.89 13.54 -10.41
C ILE A 74 -7.04 12.66 -11.31
N ARG A 75 -7.11 12.89 -12.62
CA ARG A 75 -6.22 12.27 -13.60
C ARG A 75 -5.12 13.25 -13.94
N VAL A 76 -3.87 12.83 -13.77
CA VAL A 76 -2.71 13.62 -14.19
C VAL A 76 -1.88 12.82 -15.19
N PRO A 77 -1.19 13.48 -16.12
CA PRO A 77 -0.17 12.83 -16.93
C PRO A 77 0.84 12.13 -16.05
N ALA A 78 1.24 10.94 -16.49
CA ALA A 78 2.27 10.16 -15.85
C ALA A 78 3.54 10.99 -15.64
N GLY A 79 3.93 11.76 -16.66
CA GLY A 79 5.06 12.69 -16.63
C GLY A 79 6.43 11.99 -16.49
N GLU A 80 7.50 12.74 -16.74
CA GLU A 80 8.88 12.22 -16.60
C GLU A 80 9.25 11.85 -15.16
N SER A 81 8.53 12.38 -14.15
CA SER A 81 8.74 12.06 -12.75
C SER A 81 8.40 10.61 -12.39
N MET A 82 7.74 9.86 -13.28
CA MET A 82 7.57 8.41 -13.17
C MET A 82 8.50 7.60 -14.08
N ALA A 83 9.32 8.26 -14.91
CA ALA A 83 10.45 7.58 -15.57
C ALA A 83 11.57 7.26 -14.56
N ASN A 84 11.52 7.89 -13.38
CA ASN A 84 12.51 7.76 -12.32
C ASN A 84 11.87 7.21 -11.03
N CYS A 85 12.25 6.00 -10.62
CA CYS A 85 11.71 5.26 -9.47
C CYS A 85 12.44 5.59 -8.15
N GLY A 86 13.25 6.64 -8.12
CA GLY A 86 13.95 7.11 -6.92
C GLY A 86 13.32 8.37 -6.34
N ARG A 87 13.40 8.55 -5.01
CA ARG A 87 12.84 9.68 -4.24
C ARG A 87 13.28 11.08 -4.71
N GLN A 88 14.34 11.17 -5.52
CA GLN A 88 14.84 12.43 -6.09
C GLN A 88 14.68 12.53 -7.61
N GLY A 89 14.02 11.55 -8.26
CA GLY A 89 13.91 11.53 -9.71
C GLY A 89 15.22 11.19 -10.44
N PHE A 90 16.21 10.58 -9.76
CA PHE A 90 17.53 10.32 -10.36
C PHE A 90 17.80 8.86 -10.75
N LEU A 91 16.98 7.91 -10.30
CA LEU A 91 17.13 6.50 -10.68
C LEU A 91 16.05 6.12 -11.68
N PRO A 92 16.41 5.71 -12.91
CA PRO A 92 15.41 5.30 -13.88
C PRO A 92 14.60 4.12 -13.33
N CYS A 93 13.28 4.19 -13.42
CA CYS A 93 12.44 3.02 -13.32
C CYS A 93 12.91 1.98 -14.34
N GLY A 94 13.00 0.71 -13.92
CA GLY A 94 13.17 -0.40 -14.87
C GLY A 94 12.06 -0.35 -15.93
N PRO A 95 12.30 -0.86 -17.15
CA PRO A 95 11.37 -0.74 -18.27
C PRO A 95 9.97 -1.29 -17.96
N GLU A 96 9.88 -2.31 -17.11
CA GLU A 96 8.63 -2.93 -16.64
C GLU A 96 7.78 -1.99 -15.75
N LEU A 97 8.41 -1.02 -15.10
CA LEU A 97 7.81 -0.12 -14.11
C LEU A 97 7.61 1.30 -14.67
N ARG A 98 8.04 1.55 -15.91
CA ARG A 98 7.80 2.83 -16.58
C ARG A 98 6.36 2.86 -17.07
N PRO A 99 5.52 3.75 -16.53
CA PRO A 99 4.23 4.02 -17.13
C PRO A 99 4.46 4.59 -18.54
N SER A 100 3.54 4.30 -19.45
CA SER A 100 3.55 4.92 -20.78
C SER A 100 3.65 6.45 -20.62
N PRO A 101 4.50 7.16 -21.40
CA PRO A 101 4.64 8.61 -21.30
C PRO A 101 3.32 9.35 -21.58
N ASP A 102 2.43 8.75 -22.37
CA ASP A 102 1.07 9.23 -22.64
C ASP A 102 0.04 8.68 -21.63
N GLY A 103 0.51 7.93 -20.64
CA GLY A 103 -0.30 7.32 -19.60
C GLY A 103 -0.87 8.35 -18.64
N VAL A 104 -2.09 8.12 -18.19
CA VAL A 104 -2.71 8.88 -17.11
C VAL A 104 -2.67 8.07 -15.82
N VAL A 105 -2.32 8.70 -14.71
CA VAL A 105 -2.44 8.11 -13.38
C VAL A 105 -3.50 8.84 -12.57
N GLN A 106 -4.16 8.08 -11.70
CA GLN A 106 -5.07 8.64 -10.72
C GLN A 106 -4.27 9.20 -9.55
N VAL A 107 -4.66 10.38 -9.07
CA VAL A 107 -4.10 11.01 -7.88
C VAL A 107 -5.23 11.17 -6.88
N LEU A 108 -5.06 10.57 -5.71
CA LEU A 108 -5.91 10.82 -4.56
C LEU A 108 -5.51 12.16 -3.95
N ARG A 109 -6.44 13.10 -3.88
CA ARG A 109 -6.24 14.44 -3.35
C ARG A 109 -7.22 14.70 -2.22
N PHE A 110 -6.76 15.30 -1.14
CA PHE A 110 -7.59 15.83 -0.07
C PHE A 110 -7.41 17.33 0.02
N ASP A 111 -8.53 18.04 0.10
CA ASP A 111 -8.58 19.50 0.17
C ASP A 111 -9.15 19.95 1.51
N ARG A 112 -8.60 21.03 2.04
CA ARG A 112 -9.12 21.76 3.20
C ARG A 112 -9.20 23.24 2.86
N ASN A 113 -10.37 23.86 3.08
CA ASN A 113 -10.63 25.26 2.71
C ASN A 113 -10.25 25.61 1.25
N GLY A 114 -10.36 24.65 0.33
CA GLY A 114 -10.01 24.82 -1.08
C GLY A 114 -8.52 24.64 -1.43
N GLU A 115 -7.67 24.32 -0.45
CA GLU A 115 -6.25 24.04 -0.64
C GLU A 115 -5.93 22.56 -0.49
N ALA A 116 -5.02 22.04 -1.32
CA ALA A 116 -4.57 20.66 -1.23
C ALA A 116 -3.71 20.46 0.03
N VAL A 117 -4.20 19.64 0.96
CA VAL A 117 -3.45 19.27 2.17
C VAL A 117 -2.75 17.92 2.03
N TYR A 118 -3.14 17.12 1.05
CA TYR A 118 -2.54 15.83 0.74
C TYR A 118 -2.78 15.46 -0.73
N GLU A 119 -1.73 14.98 -1.41
CA GLU A 119 -1.82 14.40 -2.74
C GLU A 119 -0.97 13.13 -2.83
N GLU A 120 -1.55 12.05 -3.34
CA GLU A 120 -0.86 10.78 -3.52
C GLU A 120 -1.21 10.14 -4.87
N ARG A 121 -0.17 9.76 -5.63
CA ARG A 121 -0.32 9.04 -6.90
C ARG A 121 -0.67 7.58 -6.65
N ILE A 122 -1.71 7.10 -7.32
CA ILE A 122 -2.20 5.73 -7.20
C ILE A 122 -1.46 4.84 -8.20
N MET A 123 -0.37 4.22 -7.74
CA MET A 123 0.46 3.33 -8.57
C MET A 123 -0.02 1.86 -8.54
N ALA A 124 -0.65 1.44 -7.44
CA ALA A 124 -1.13 0.08 -7.28
C ALA A 124 -2.46 -0.13 -8.03
N ALA A 125 -2.55 -1.22 -8.81
CA ALA A 125 -3.79 -1.58 -9.52
C ALA A 125 -5.00 -1.74 -8.57
N SER A 126 -4.77 -2.31 -7.38
CA SER A 126 -5.77 -2.46 -6.32
C SER A 126 -6.10 -1.15 -5.58
N GLY A 127 -5.37 -0.07 -5.84
CA GLY A 127 -5.69 1.26 -5.33
C GLY A 127 -6.60 2.07 -6.26
N ARG A 128 -6.87 1.58 -7.48
CA ARG A 128 -7.60 2.33 -8.51
C ARG A 128 -9.06 2.58 -8.12
N PHE A 129 -9.56 3.74 -8.54
CA PHE A 129 -10.96 4.15 -8.42
C PHE A 129 -11.72 3.92 -9.73
N ALA A 130 -13.03 3.71 -9.62
CA ALA A 130 -13.93 3.59 -10.76
C ALA A 130 -14.08 4.91 -11.52
N ASP A 131 -14.51 4.78 -12.77
CA ASP A 131 -14.96 5.90 -13.60
C ASP A 131 -16.50 6.03 -13.51
N PRO A 132 -17.06 7.26 -13.43
CA PRO A 132 -16.38 8.56 -13.40
C PRO A 132 -15.64 8.83 -12.09
N LEU A 133 -14.58 9.63 -12.14
CA LEU A 133 -13.76 9.93 -10.96
C LEU A 133 -14.53 10.81 -9.96
N PRO A 134 -14.46 10.50 -8.66
CA PRO A 134 -15.05 11.36 -7.64
C PRO A 134 -14.34 12.72 -7.59
N ASN A 135 -15.13 13.78 -7.44
CA ASN A 135 -14.65 15.15 -7.29
C ASN A 135 -15.32 15.76 -6.05
N ALA A 136 -14.52 16.43 -5.22
CA ALA A 136 -14.96 17.19 -4.05
C ALA A 136 -15.97 16.45 -3.16
N VAL A 137 -15.75 15.15 -2.92
CA VAL A 137 -16.65 14.35 -2.09
C VAL A 137 -16.47 14.78 -0.63
N PRO A 138 -17.53 15.22 0.05
CA PRO A 138 -17.44 15.68 1.44
C PRO A 138 -16.96 14.56 2.36
N ARG A 139 -16.19 14.91 3.40
CA ARG A 139 -15.66 13.95 4.39
C ARG A 139 -16.74 13.04 5.00
N ALA A 140 -17.93 13.59 5.26
CA ALA A 140 -19.06 12.83 5.80
C ALA A 140 -19.61 11.73 4.86
N HIS A 141 -19.36 11.83 3.54
CA HIS A 141 -19.87 10.91 2.53
C HIS A 141 -18.78 10.02 1.92
N ALA A 142 -17.55 10.13 2.42
CA ALA A 142 -16.38 9.46 1.87
C ALA A 142 -16.22 8.01 2.34
N THR A 143 -17.29 7.22 2.25
CA THR A 143 -17.22 5.77 2.41
C THR A 143 -16.92 5.11 1.07
N LEU A 144 -15.88 4.30 1.01
CA LEU A 144 -15.46 3.56 -0.17
C LEU A 144 -15.90 2.10 -0.09
N VAL A 145 -16.29 1.54 -1.22
CA VAL A 145 -16.68 0.14 -1.38
C VAL A 145 -15.98 -0.44 -2.61
N SER A 146 -15.87 -1.77 -2.64
CA SER A 146 -15.38 -2.51 -3.80
C SER A 146 -16.46 -2.58 -4.88
N CYS A 147 -16.08 -2.34 -6.13
CA CYS A 147 -16.97 -2.41 -7.28
C CYS A 147 -16.24 -2.99 -8.51
N PRO A 148 -16.97 -3.59 -9.47
CA PRO A 148 -16.35 -4.15 -10.67
C PRO A 148 -15.83 -3.03 -11.58
N GLY A 149 -14.55 -3.11 -11.93
CA GLY A 149 -13.89 -2.24 -12.91
C GLY A 149 -14.13 -2.69 -14.37
N PRO A 150 -13.58 -1.94 -15.34
CA PRO A 150 -13.83 -2.16 -16.77
C PRO A 150 -13.35 -3.51 -17.32
N ALA A 151 -12.33 -4.11 -16.70
CA ALA A 151 -11.84 -5.46 -17.03
C ALA A 151 -12.19 -6.48 -15.91
N ARG A 152 -13.29 -6.25 -15.19
CA ARG A 152 -13.77 -7.06 -14.05
C ARG A 152 -12.82 -7.16 -12.85
N GLN A 153 -11.74 -6.37 -12.83
CA GLN A 153 -10.88 -6.21 -11.66
C GLN A 153 -11.57 -5.33 -10.61
N PRO A 154 -11.38 -5.57 -9.30
CA PRO A 154 -11.97 -4.74 -8.26
C PRO A 154 -11.33 -3.35 -8.22
N VAL A 155 -12.17 -2.31 -8.19
CA VAL A 155 -11.78 -0.91 -8.04
C VAL A 155 -12.56 -0.27 -6.87
N TRP A 156 -12.10 0.87 -6.37
CA TRP A 156 -12.79 1.62 -5.32
C TRP A 156 -13.89 2.50 -5.92
N CYS A 157 -15.09 2.42 -5.34
CA CYS A 157 -16.21 3.31 -5.61
C CYS A 157 -16.59 4.05 -4.34
N VAL A 158 -17.13 5.27 -4.48
CA VAL A 158 -17.81 5.95 -3.37
C VAL A 158 -19.17 5.29 -3.17
N LYS A 159 -19.49 4.94 -1.91
CA LYS A 159 -20.82 4.45 -1.55
C LYS A 159 -21.84 5.53 -1.89
N PRO A 160 -22.87 5.24 -2.69
CA PRO A 160 -23.89 6.23 -3.03
C PRO A 160 -24.59 6.72 -1.75
N TYR A 161 -24.79 8.03 -1.68
CA TYR A 161 -25.54 8.67 -0.60
C TYR A 161 -27.02 8.77 -0.99
N GLY A 162 -27.91 8.23 -0.15
CA GLY A 162 -29.37 8.27 -0.34
C GLY A 162 -29.97 7.06 -1.07
N PRO A 163 -31.31 6.94 -1.11
CA PRO A 163 -31.99 5.87 -1.82
C PRO A 163 -31.60 5.90 -3.30
N ARG A 164 -31.18 4.74 -3.81
CA ARG A 164 -30.83 4.51 -5.21
C ARG A 164 -31.94 5.13 -6.09
N PRO A 165 -31.67 6.10 -6.97
CA PRO A 165 -32.71 6.58 -7.87
C PRO A 165 -33.19 5.37 -8.65
N ALA A 166 -34.49 5.08 -8.56
CA ALA A 166 -35.12 4.01 -9.32
C ALA A 166 -34.74 4.24 -10.78
N GLN A 167 -34.02 3.28 -11.37
CA GLN A 167 -33.63 3.31 -12.77
C GLN A 167 -34.92 3.24 -13.60
N ARG A 168 -35.54 4.40 -13.88
CA ARG A 168 -36.76 4.55 -14.71
C ARG A 168 -36.56 4.15 -16.19
N PHE A 169 -35.47 3.48 -16.53
CA PHE A 169 -35.08 3.20 -17.91
C PHE A 169 -35.10 1.71 -18.29
N LEU A 170 -35.64 0.83 -17.44
CA LEU A 170 -35.84 -0.59 -17.80
C LEU A 170 -37.31 -1.03 -17.84
N ASP A 171 -38.25 -0.12 -17.60
CA ASP A 171 -39.68 -0.38 -17.77
C ASP A 171 -40.22 0.45 -18.94
N GLY A 172 -40.15 -0.10 -20.14
CA GLY A 172 -40.87 0.40 -21.31
C GLY A 172 -40.84 -0.66 -22.40
N GLY A 173 -41.93 -1.05 -23.02
CA GLY A 173 -43.34 -0.65 -22.98
C GLY A 173 -44.07 -1.46 -24.03
#